data_AF-A0A0F9DZF1-F1
#
_entry.id   AF-A0A0F9DZF1-F1
#
_cell.length_a   1.000
_cell.length_b   1.000
_cell.length_c   1.000
_cell.angle_alpha   90.00
_cell.angle_beta   90.00
_cell.angle_gamma   90.00
#
_symmetry.space_group_name_H-M   'P 1'
#
loop_
_entity.id
_entity.type
_entity.pdbx_description
1 polymer ?
#
loop_
_entity_poly.entity_id
_entity_poly.type
_entity_poly.pdbx_seq_one_letter_code
_entity_poly.pdbx_strand_id
1 'polypeptide(L)'
;MVDQKKVAILCPNCRKLIGKDESRCPYCGIARPGSRLKNNVWTRGFNDPNQIIKTILYLNIGFYVISLLFNPMLPRFTFNPMAFLSPENKSLLLLGATGTIPIDALNRWWTLISANYLHGNILH
;
A
#
# COMPACT_ATOMS: atom_id res chain seq x y z
N MET A 1 -3.07 -36.13 -31.05
CA MET A 1 -3.98 -35.23 -30.33
C MET A 1 -3.11 -34.40 -29.39
N VAL A 2 -2.92 -33.10 -29.68
CA VAL A 2 -2.05 -32.24 -28.87
C VAL A 2 -2.76 -31.97 -27.55
N ASP A 3 -2.23 -32.51 -26.46
CA ASP A 3 -2.68 -32.21 -25.10
C ASP A 3 -2.36 -30.74 -24.81
N GLN A 4 -3.33 -29.87 -25.10
CA GLN A 4 -3.24 -28.45 -24.78
C GLN A 4 -3.22 -28.34 -23.26
N LYS A 5 -2.02 -28.14 -22.69
CA LYS A 5 -1.77 -28.00 -21.27
C LYS A 5 -2.70 -26.92 -20.71
N LYS A 6 -3.82 -27.33 -20.10
CA LYS A 6 -4.81 -26.41 -19.54
C LYS A 6 -4.18 -25.72 -18.33
N VAL A 7 -3.66 -24.51 -18.53
CA VAL A 7 -3.15 -23.69 -17.44
C VAL A 7 -4.35 -23.20 -16.65
N ALA A 8 -4.47 -23.65 -15.41
CA ALA A 8 -5.50 -23.17 -14.50
C ALA A 8 -5.08 -21.84 -13.85
N ILE A 9 -6.02 -20.91 -13.71
CA ILE A 9 -5.84 -19.63 -13.02
C ILE A 9 -7.02 -19.37 -12.07
N LEU A 10 -6.82 -18.52 -11.07
CA LEU A 10 -7.92 -17.98 -10.27
C LEU A 10 -8.61 -16.85 -11.04
N CYS A 11 -9.93 -16.92 -11.18
CA CYS A 11 -10.70 -15.85 -11.82
C CYS A 11 -10.49 -14.51 -11.09
N PRO A 12 -10.19 -13.40 -11.80
CA PRO A 12 -9.89 -12.11 -11.17
C PRO A 12 -11.08 -11.44 -10.46
N ASN A 13 -12.30 -11.95 -10.66
CA ASN A 13 -13.52 -11.43 -10.03
C ASN A 13 -13.97 -12.32 -8.86
N CYS A 14 -14.29 -13.59 -9.11
CA CYS A 14 -14.82 -14.49 -8.08
C CYS A 14 -13.78 -15.38 -7.37
N ARG A 15 -12.50 -15.32 -7.77
CA ARG A 15 -11.39 -16.12 -7.21
C ARG A 15 -11.59 -17.65 -7.25
N LYS A 16 -12.51 -18.16 -8.07
CA LYS A 16 -12.65 -19.61 -8.34
C LYS A 16 -11.62 -20.07 -9.39
N LEU A 17 -11.21 -21.33 -9.29
CA LEU A 17 -10.26 -21.94 -10.22
C LEU A 17 -10.94 -22.18 -11.58
N ILE A 18 -10.36 -21.66 -12.65
CA ILE A 18 -10.88 -21.76 -14.02
C ILE A 18 -9.73 -21.99 -15.01
N GLY A 19 -10.05 -22.42 -16.24
CA GLY A 19 -9.07 -22.45 -17.32
C GLY A 19 -8.66 -21.03 -17.76
N LYS A 20 -7.39 -20.85 -18.13
CA LYS A 20 -6.89 -19.57 -18.65
C LYS A 20 -7.58 -19.15 -19.95
N ASP A 21 -7.86 -20.11 -20.83
CA ASP A 21 -8.42 -19.86 -22.17
C ASP A 21 -9.97 -19.86 -22.18
N GLU A 22 -10.59 -19.76 -21.00
CA GLU A 22 -12.03 -19.71 -20.86
C GLU A 22 -12.59 -18.41 -21.48
N SER A 23 -13.62 -18.52 -22.33
CA SER A 23 -14.26 -17.36 -22.96
C SER A 23 -15.10 -16.55 -21.95
N ARG A 24 -15.69 -17.24 -20.96
CA ARG A 24 -16.52 -16.65 -19.91
C ARG A 24 -16.39 -17.46 -18.62
N CYS A 25 -16.21 -16.81 -17.47
CA CYS A 25 -16.12 -17.53 -16.20
C CYS A 25 -17.47 -18.22 -15.90
N PRO A 26 -17.48 -19.55 -15.63
CA PRO A 26 -18.72 -20.29 -15.35
C PRO A 26 -19.39 -19.90 -14.03
N TYR A 27 -18.66 -19.24 -13.12
CA TYR A 27 -19.16 -18.89 -11.79
C TYR A 27 -19.70 -17.46 -11.69
N CYS A 28 -19.07 -16.48 -12.36
CA CYS A 28 -19.45 -15.07 -12.24
C CYS A 28 -19.73 -14.37 -13.58
N GLY A 29 -19.60 -15.07 -14.71
CA GLY A 29 -19.96 -14.54 -16.02
C GLY A 29 -19.00 -13.49 -16.62
N ILE A 30 -17.87 -13.18 -15.97
CA ILE A 30 -16.88 -12.25 -16.53
C ILE A 30 -16.32 -12.79 -17.86
N ALA A 31 -16.35 -11.96 -18.90
CA ALA A 31 -15.82 -12.32 -20.22
C ALA A 31 -14.28 -12.25 -20.27
N ARG A 32 -13.66 -13.24 -20.91
CA ARG A 32 -12.21 -13.38 -21.13
C ARG A 32 -11.36 -13.17 -19.85
N PRO A 33 -11.60 -13.95 -18.78
CA PRO A 33 -10.88 -13.81 -17.51
C PRO A 33 -9.35 -13.97 -17.62
N GLY A 34 -8.85 -14.73 -18.59
CA GLY A 34 -7.41 -14.90 -18.84
C GLY A 34 -6.74 -13.80 -19.65
N SER A 35 -7.48 -12.77 -20.08
CA SER A 35 -6.90 -11.65 -20.83
C SER A 35 -5.82 -10.92 -20.02
N ARG A 36 -4.72 -10.51 -20.67
CA ARG A 36 -3.60 -9.82 -20.01
C ARG A 36 -4.04 -8.60 -19.22
N LEU A 37 -5.04 -7.86 -19.71
CA LEU A 37 -5.57 -6.69 -19.04
C LEU A 37 -6.28 -7.03 -17.73
N LYS A 38 -7.11 -8.08 -17.70
CA LYS A 38 -7.91 -8.47 -16.52
C LYS A 38 -7.11 -9.33 -15.54
N ASN A 39 -6.12 -10.04 -16.05
CA ASN A 39 -5.17 -10.84 -15.28
C ASN A 39 -3.85 -10.09 -15.01
N ASN A 40 -3.90 -8.74 -14.94
CA ASN A 40 -2.75 -7.93 -14.55
C ASN A 40 -2.71 -7.76 -13.03
N VAL A 41 -1.51 -7.62 -12.47
CA VAL A 41 -1.27 -7.33 -11.05
C VAL A 41 -2.00 -6.05 -10.62
N TRP A 42 -2.04 -5.05 -11.51
CA TRP A 42 -2.75 -3.79 -11.28
C TRP A 42 -4.26 -3.98 -11.11
N THR A 43 -4.91 -4.73 -12.01
CA THR A 43 -6.37 -4.94 -11.98
C THR A 43 -6.81 -5.95 -10.92
N ARG A 44 -5.92 -6.89 -10.52
CA ARG A 44 -6.15 -7.74 -9.35
C ARG A 44 -5.96 -6.98 -8.04
N GLY A 45 -5.01 -6.03 -8.01
CA GLY A 45 -4.63 -5.28 -6.80
C GLY A 45 -5.74 -4.44 -6.19
N PHE A 46 -6.57 -3.80 -7.01
CA PHE A 46 -7.70 -3.00 -6.51
C PHE A 46 -8.93 -3.83 -6.12
N ASN A 47 -9.01 -5.10 -6.55
CA ASN A 47 -10.16 -5.96 -6.28
C ASN A 47 -9.94 -6.93 -5.11
N ASP A 48 -8.69 -7.08 -4.63
CA ASP A 48 -8.39 -7.90 -3.45
C ASP A 48 -8.19 -7.00 -2.22
N PRO A 49 -9.13 -6.99 -1.26
CA PRO A 49 -8.98 -6.24 -0.01
C PRO A 49 -7.67 -6.53 0.71
N ASN A 50 -7.19 -7.77 0.67
CA ASN A 50 -5.93 -8.15 1.31
C ASN A 50 -4.72 -7.47 0.66
N GLN A 51 -4.77 -7.25 -0.66
CA GLN A 51 -3.69 -6.59 -1.37
C GLN A 51 -3.68 -5.09 -1.07
N ILE A 52 -4.85 -4.45 -1.01
CA ILE A 52 -4.99 -3.05 -0.58
C ILE A 52 -4.42 -2.85 0.83
N ILE A 53 -4.82 -3.69 1.79
CA ILE A 53 -4.33 -3.63 3.17
C ILE A 53 -2.80 -3.76 3.20
N LYS A 54 -2.24 -4.74 2.48
CA LYS A 54 -0.78 -4.92 2.39
C LYS A 54 -0.10 -3.70 1.78
N THR A 55 -0.66 -3.12 0.72
CA THR A 55 -0.10 -1.92 0.09
C THR A 55 -0.09 -0.75 1.06
N ILE A 56 -1.19 -0.49 1.77
CA ILE A 56 -1.26 0.56 2.79
C ILE A 56 -0.23 0.28 3.89
N LEU A 57 -0.13 -0.95 4.38
CA LEU A 57 0.85 -1.34 5.40
C LEU A 57 2.28 -1.06 4.94
N TYR A 58 2.66 -1.48 3.73
CA TYR A 58 4.00 -1.25 3.20
C TYR A 58 4.30 0.23 2.99
N LEU A 59 3.31 1.04 2.58
CA LEU A 59 3.49 2.49 2.48
C LEU A 59 3.75 3.10 3.86
N ASN A 60 2.97 2.73 4.87
CA ASN A 60 3.16 3.21 6.25
C ASN A 60 4.55 2.85 6.79
N ILE A 61 4.97 1.59 6.63
CA ILE A 61 6.32 1.14 7.02
C ILE A 61 7.39 1.94 6.27
N GLY A 62 7.23 2.11 4.96
CA GLY A 62 8.17 2.86 4.12
C GLY A 62 8.33 4.31 4.58
N PHE A 63 7.22 5.02 4.79
CA PHE A 63 7.24 6.42 5.25
C PHE A 63 7.82 6.56 6.65
N TYR A 64 7.57 5.60 7.54
CA TYR A 64 8.18 5.59 8.87
C TYR A 64 9.71 5.37 8.81
N VAL A 65 10.19 4.42 7.99
CA VAL A 65 11.63 4.24 7.81
C VAL A 65 12.26 5.48 7.17
N ILE A 66 11.61 6.08 6.17
CA ILE A 66 12.08 7.32 5.56
C ILE A 66 12.16 8.43 6.61
N SER A 67 11.16 8.60 7.48
CA SER A 67 11.16 9.66 8.49
C SER A 67 12.28 9.51 9.52
N LEU A 68 12.68 8.28 9.83
CA LEU A 68 13.84 7.99 10.68
C LEU A 68 15.18 8.29 9.99
N LEU A 69 15.28 8.05 8.68
CA LEU A 69 16.51 8.19 7.91
C LEU A 69 16.69 9.59 7.29
N PHE A 70 15.64 10.41 7.26
CA PHE A 70 15.64 11.69 6.56
C PHE A 70 16.63 12.71 7.15
N ASN A 71 16.91 12.64 8.46
CA ASN A 71 17.88 13.53 9.11
C ASN A 71 19.14 12.73 9.51
N PRO A 72 20.36 13.25 9.28
CA PRO A 72 21.60 12.64 9.75
C PRO A 72 21.71 12.52 11.28
N MET A 73 20.91 13.25 12.05
CA MET A 73 20.86 13.08 13.50
C MET A 73 20.09 11.79 13.84
N LEU A 74 20.78 10.83 14.47
CA LEU A 74 20.26 9.51 14.78
C LEU A 74 18.87 9.56 15.46
N PRO A 75 17.95 8.64 15.13
CA PRO A 75 16.71 8.46 15.87
C PRO A 75 16.96 8.40 17.37
N ARG A 76 16.02 8.93 18.17
CA ARG A 76 16.16 8.88 19.63
C ARG A 76 16.11 7.42 20.10
N PHE A 77 17.28 6.85 20.40
CA PHE A 77 17.40 5.57 21.08
C PHE A 77 17.26 5.81 22.58
N THR A 78 16.06 5.53 23.10
CA THR A 78 15.70 5.73 24.50
C THR A 78 15.09 4.45 25.04
N PHE A 79 15.32 4.13 26.32
CA PHE A 79 14.66 3.02 26.99
C PHE A 79 13.19 3.31 27.36
N ASN A 80 12.69 4.52 27.12
CA ASN A 80 11.28 4.84 27.27
C ASN A 80 10.50 4.33 26.04
N PRO A 81 9.56 3.36 26.20
CA PRO A 81 8.79 2.80 25.09
C PRO A 81 7.99 3.85 24.29
N MET A 82 7.57 4.94 24.93
CA MET A 82 6.79 6.00 24.30
C MET A 82 7.61 6.91 23.37
N ALA A 83 8.95 6.88 23.50
CA ALA A 83 9.86 7.71 22.71
C ALA A 83 10.84 6.88 21.88
N PHE A 84 10.77 5.55 21.96
CA PHE A 84 11.68 4.67 21.25
C PHE A 84 11.47 4.76 19.73
N LEU A 85 12.57 4.96 18.99
CA LEU A 85 12.56 5.16 17.54
C LEU A 85 11.61 6.30 17.10
N SER A 86 11.59 7.39 17.85
CA SER A 86 10.81 8.58 17.46
C SER A 86 11.57 9.40 16.41
N PRO A 87 11.00 9.63 15.20
CA PRO A 87 11.57 10.53 14.21
C PRO A 87 11.50 11.99 14.68
N GLU A 88 12.38 12.82 14.13
CA GLU A 88 12.40 14.24 14.48
C GLU A 88 11.18 15.00 13.93
N ASN A 89 10.66 15.96 14.69
CA ASN A 89 9.56 16.83 14.26
C ASN A 89 9.83 17.55 12.94
N LYS A 90 11.08 17.93 12.65
CA LYS A 90 11.46 18.57 11.39
C LYS A 90 11.33 17.59 10.21
N SER A 91 11.76 16.34 10.39
CA SER A 91 11.57 15.27 9.39
C SER A 91 10.08 15.06 9.11
N LEU A 92 9.28 14.92 10.17
CA LEU A 92 7.83 14.78 10.05
C LEU A 92 7.18 15.98 9.33
N LEU A 93 7.55 17.21 9.69
CA LEU A 93 7.02 18.42 9.04
C LEU A 93 7.37 18.51 7.55
N LEU A 94 8.58 18.07 7.16
CA LEU A 94 9.02 18.05 5.77
C LEU A 94 8.34 16.94 4.97
N LEU A 95 8.14 15.77 5.57
CA LEU A 95 7.44 14.64 4.96
C LEU A 95 5.92 14.80 4.95
N GLY A 96 5.40 15.82 5.65
CA GLY A 96 4.02 16.26 5.53
C GLY A 96 3.14 15.98 6.74
N ALA A 97 3.69 16.13 7.94
CA ALA A 97 2.88 16.26 9.14
C ALA A 97 1.93 17.46 8.99
N THR A 98 0.67 17.25 9.39
CA THR A 98 -0.40 18.24 9.23
C THR A 98 -0.67 19.01 10.53
N GLY A 99 -1.42 20.10 10.42
CA GLY A 99 -1.81 20.96 11.53
C GLY A 99 -2.04 22.40 11.09
N THR A 100 -2.33 23.29 12.04
CA THR A 100 -2.58 24.71 11.78
C THR A 100 -1.43 25.38 11.04
N ILE A 101 -0.17 25.13 11.46
CA ILE A 101 1.01 25.74 10.82
C ILE A 101 1.20 25.23 9.37
N PRO A 102 1.24 23.91 9.09
CA PRO A 102 1.33 23.40 7.72
C PRO A 102 0.25 23.92 6.76
N ILE A 103 -0.99 24.04 7.23
CA ILE A 103 -2.12 24.46 6.40
C ILE A 103 -2.17 25.97 6.25
N ASP A 104 -2.28 26.71 7.36
CA ASP A 104 -2.59 28.15 7.33
C ASP A 104 -1.37 29.00 6.99
N ALA A 105 -0.17 28.60 7.45
CA ALA A 105 1.04 29.37 7.24
C ALA A 105 1.85 28.90 6.02
N LEU A 106 1.86 27.59 5.73
CA LEU A 106 2.66 27.02 4.65
C LEU A 106 1.84 26.63 3.41
N ASN A 107 0.51 26.73 3.45
CA ASN A 107 -0.40 26.35 2.36
C ASN A 107 -0.20 24.90 1.86
N ARG A 108 0.24 23.99 2.74
CA ARG A 108 0.58 22.61 2.39
C ARG A 108 -0.63 21.69 2.52
N TRP A 109 -1.68 21.92 1.74
CA TRP A 109 -2.91 21.11 1.78
C TRP A 109 -2.70 19.61 1.58
N TRP A 110 -1.62 19.22 0.89
CA TRP A 110 -1.22 17.83 0.73
C TRP A 110 -0.92 17.12 2.07
N THR A 111 -0.64 17.86 3.16
CA THR A 111 -0.42 17.28 4.49
C THR A 111 -1.66 16.59 5.05
N LEU A 112 -2.86 16.97 4.61
CA LEU A 112 -4.10 16.28 4.99
C LEU A 112 -4.11 14.81 4.56
N ILE A 113 -3.41 14.49 3.47
CA ILE A 113 -3.30 13.13 2.94
C ILE A 113 -2.04 12.46 3.48
N SER A 114 -0.87 13.10 3.37
CA SER A 114 0.40 12.48 3.75
C SER A 114 0.51 12.19 5.24
N ALA A 115 -0.13 12.98 6.11
CA ALA A 115 -0.09 12.75 7.55
C ALA A 115 -0.67 11.39 7.97
N ASN A 116 -1.54 10.77 7.16
CA ASN A 116 -2.08 9.43 7.42
C ASN A 116 -1.01 8.32 7.33
N TYR A 117 0.17 8.62 6.79
CA TYR A 117 1.26 7.66 6.60
C TYR A 117 2.45 7.90 7.54
N LEU A 118 2.41 8.94 8.36
CA LEU A 118 3.50 9.35 9.24
C LEU A 118 3.25 8.92 10.67
N HIS A 119 4.24 8.26 11.27
CA HIS A 119 4.20 7.79 12.66
C HIS A 119 5.24 8.53 13.50
N GLY A 120 4.93 8.69 14.80
CA GLY A 120 5.70 9.53 15.73
C GLY A 120 6.64 8.74 16.63
N ASN A 121 6.49 7.43 16.69
CA ASN A 121 7.33 6.45 17.39
C ASN A 121 6.88 5.05 16.93
N ILE A 122 7.51 3.99 17.44
CA ILE A 122 7.22 2.61 17.03
C ILE A 122 5.84 2.09 17.51
N LEU A 123 5.27 2.69 18.56
CA LEU A 123 3.99 2.28 19.15
C LEU A 123 2.79 3.01 18.55
N HIS A 124 3.01 4.20 18.02
CA HIS A 124 2.02 4.96 17.26
C HIS A 124 1.74 4.23 15.94
#